data_AF-A0AAD6XHD7-F1
#
_entry.id   AF-A0AAD6XHD7-F1
#
_cell.length_a   1.000
_cell.length_b   1.000
_cell.length_c   1.000
_cell.angle_alpha   90.00
_cell.angle_beta   90.00
_cell.angle_gamma   90.00
#
_symmetry.space_group_name_H-M   'P 1'
#
loop_
_entity.id
_entity.type
_entity.pdbx_description
1 polymer ?
#
loop_
_entity_poly.entity_id
_entity_poly.type
_entity_poly.pdbx_seq_one_letter_code
_entity_poly.pdbx_strand_id
1 'polypeptide(L)'
;RQDNRCKCFNIRPMWRSKGLGELYTYLPLTPSNRDRLLAVPPSSKENSDYGFSVGRNAFKFDPAVGKWISLAFRVKLNAVGCEDGELELWVDGKSVITVSGLMFRDSEQSRIKGGHFQTFFGGHQDDWASPKDQRAWFADVSGVVIE
;
A
#
# COMPACT_ATOMS: atom_id res chain seq x y z
N ARG A 1 -9.54 -9.21 6.10
CA ARG A 1 -8.94 -7.88 5.79
C ARG A 1 -9.87 -6.75 6.20
N GLN A 2 -11.19 -6.90 6.07
CA GLN A 2 -12.16 -5.92 6.58
C GLN A 2 -12.26 -6.00 8.11
N ASP A 3 -12.34 -7.22 8.66
CA ASP A 3 -12.33 -7.47 10.11
C ASP A 3 -10.94 -7.75 10.67
N ASN A 4 -10.78 -7.55 11.99
CA ASN A 4 -9.58 -7.88 12.76
C ASN A 4 -8.28 -7.28 12.19
N ARG A 5 -8.31 -6.00 11.78
CA ARG A 5 -7.15 -5.30 11.19
C ARG A 5 -5.96 -5.15 12.15
N CYS A 6 -6.14 -5.39 13.46
CA CYS A 6 -5.05 -5.47 14.44
C CYS A 6 -4.26 -6.79 14.39
N LYS A 7 -4.88 -7.86 13.84
CA LYS A 7 -4.25 -9.18 13.68
C LYS A 7 -3.63 -9.37 12.29
N CYS A 8 -4.06 -8.58 11.32
CA CYS A 8 -3.55 -8.65 9.95
C CYS A 8 -3.55 -7.27 9.30
N PHE A 9 -2.47 -6.96 8.58
CA PHE A 9 -2.38 -5.75 7.78
C PHE A 9 -2.06 -6.09 6.33
N ASN A 10 -2.34 -5.16 5.43
CA ASN A 10 -1.97 -5.29 4.03
C ASN A 10 -1.72 -3.92 3.41
N ILE A 11 -0.62 -3.80 2.68
CA ILE A 11 -0.20 -2.57 2.01
C ILE A 11 0.04 -2.95 0.56
N ARG A 12 -0.68 -2.32 -0.36
CA ARG A 12 -0.57 -2.60 -1.79
C ARG A 12 -0.44 -1.32 -2.57
N PRO A 13 0.39 -1.26 -3.63
CA PRO A 13 0.24 -0.23 -4.62
C PRO A 13 -1.03 -0.51 -5.44
N MET A 14 -1.75 0.54 -5.82
CA MET A 14 -2.84 0.48 -6.79
C MET A 14 -2.64 1.52 -7.87
N TRP A 15 -3.03 1.19 -9.10
CA TRP A 15 -3.20 2.17 -10.15
C TRP A 15 -4.65 2.71 -10.17
N ARG A 16 -4.79 3.92 -10.69
CA ARG A 16 -6.05 4.60 -10.99
C ARG A 16 -6.03 5.08 -12.44
N SER A 17 -7.14 5.66 -12.89
CA SER A 17 -7.27 6.27 -14.21
C SER A 17 -6.08 7.20 -14.51
N LYS A 18 -5.58 7.19 -15.75
CA LYS A 18 -4.38 7.92 -16.19
C LYS A 18 -3.08 7.47 -15.51
N GLY A 19 -3.05 6.24 -14.98
CA GLY A 19 -1.85 5.64 -14.39
C GLY A 19 -1.46 6.25 -13.04
N LEU A 20 -2.35 6.96 -12.35
CA LEU A 20 -2.01 7.53 -11.04
C LEU A 20 -1.80 6.40 -10.02
N GLY A 21 -0.67 6.42 -9.33
CA GLY A 21 -0.36 5.48 -8.26
C GLY A 21 -0.86 5.95 -6.91
N GLU A 22 -1.25 5.01 -6.05
CA GLU A 22 -1.52 5.23 -4.64
C GLU A 22 -1.09 4.01 -3.82
N LEU A 23 -0.90 4.18 -2.52
CA LEU A 23 -0.96 3.06 -1.58
C LEU A 23 -2.41 2.78 -1.19
N TYR A 24 -2.73 1.51 -1.08
CA TYR A 24 -4.02 1.01 -0.65
C TYR A 24 -3.85 0.15 0.60
N THR A 25 -4.15 0.73 1.76
CA THR A 25 -3.73 0.20 3.06
C THR A 25 -4.89 -0.31 3.89
N TYR A 26 -4.74 -1.52 4.41
CA TYR A 26 -5.58 -2.10 5.47
C TYR A 26 -4.75 -2.15 6.74
N LEU A 27 -4.84 -1.09 7.54
CA LEU A 27 -4.22 -0.99 8.86
C LEU A 27 -5.32 -0.99 9.95
N PRO A 28 -4.96 -1.22 11.22
CA PRO A 28 -5.84 -0.97 12.37
C PRO A 28 -6.56 0.38 12.25
N LEU A 29 -7.88 0.39 12.49
CA LEU A 29 -8.73 1.58 12.41
C LEU A 29 -8.63 2.41 13.70
N THR A 30 -7.43 2.87 14.02
CA THR A 30 -7.18 3.79 15.16
C THR A 30 -7.21 5.24 14.69
N PRO A 31 -7.61 6.21 15.53
CA PRO A 31 -7.54 7.64 15.20
C PRO A 31 -6.14 8.08 14.73
N SER A 32 -5.07 7.62 15.40
CA SER A 32 -3.69 7.97 15.01
C SER A 32 -3.36 7.51 13.60
N ASN A 33 -3.53 6.22 13.27
CA ASN A 33 -3.37 5.73 11.89
C ASN A 33 -4.19 6.54 10.90
N ARG A 34 -5.46 6.80 11.20
CA ARG A 34 -6.34 7.58 10.31
C ARG A 34 -5.74 8.94 10.00
N ASP A 35 -5.35 9.69 11.03
CA ASP A 35 -4.82 11.04 10.86
C ASP A 35 -3.48 11.04 10.12
N ARG A 36 -2.59 10.09 10.43
CA ARG A 36 -1.30 9.93 9.73
C ARG A 36 -1.48 9.59 8.25
N LEU A 37 -2.37 8.66 7.92
CA LEU A 37 -2.61 8.23 6.54
C LEU A 37 -3.32 9.33 5.73
N LEU A 38 -4.26 10.06 6.33
CA LEU A 38 -4.97 11.16 5.64
C LEU A 38 -4.08 12.40 5.42
N ALA A 39 -3.05 12.58 6.24
CA ALA A 39 -2.07 13.66 6.08
C ALA A 39 -1.10 13.42 4.90
N VAL A 40 -1.03 12.21 4.33
CA VAL A 40 -0.11 11.90 3.25
C VAL A 40 -0.51 12.65 1.97
N PRO A 41 0.36 13.53 1.42
CA PRO A 41 0.09 14.21 0.17
C PRO A 41 0.24 13.26 -1.04
N PRO A 42 -0.28 13.62 -2.23
CA PRO A 42 -1.05 14.84 -2.49
C PRO A 42 -2.57 14.65 -2.28
N SER A 43 -3.06 13.41 -2.15
CA SER A 43 -4.47 13.14 -1.89
C SER A 43 -4.65 11.79 -1.19
N SER A 44 -5.24 11.82 -0.01
CA SER A 44 -5.55 10.61 0.75
C SER A 44 -7.03 10.60 1.12
N LYS A 45 -7.64 9.42 1.08
CA LYS A 45 -9.07 9.22 1.30
C LYS A 45 -9.30 7.98 2.16
N GLU A 46 -10.00 8.18 3.26
CA GLU A 46 -10.50 7.11 4.10
C GLU A 46 -11.59 6.33 3.37
N ASN A 47 -11.56 5.02 3.56
CA ASN A 47 -12.62 4.13 3.15
C ASN A 47 -12.70 3.01 4.19
N SER A 48 -13.63 3.13 5.14
CA SER A 48 -13.78 2.21 6.28
C SER A 48 -14.15 0.80 5.84
N ASP A 49 -14.96 0.69 4.77
CA ASP A 49 -15.44 -0.60 4.26
C ASP A 49 -14.35 -1.35 3.49
N TYR A 50 -13.29 -0.65 3.08
CA TYR A 50 -12.17 -1.20 2.33
C TYR A 50 -10.81 -0.66 2.83
N GLY A 51 -9.82 -0.57 1.94
CA GLY A 51 -8.52 0.01 2.24
C GLY A 51 -8.55 1.52 2.09
N PHE A 52 -7.69 2.22 2.83
CA PHE A 52 -7.51 3.66 2.65
C PHE A 52 -6.72 3.90 1.37
N SER A 53 -7.15 4.88 0.57
CA SER A 53 -6.33 5.43 -0.52
C SER A 53 -5.35 6.43 0.10
N VAL A 54 -4.05 6.19 -0.05
CA VAL A 54 -2.99 6.97 0.60
C VAL A 54 -2.04 7.49 -0.46
N GLY A 55 -1.87 8.81 -0.52
CA GLY A 55 -0.97 9.48 -1.44
C GLY A 55 -1.29 9.23 -2.92
N ARG A 56 -2.57 9.26 -3.32
CA ARG A 56 -2.95 9.16 -4.73
C ARG A 56 -2.27 10.24 -5.55
N ASN A 57 -1.64 9.85 -6.66
CA ASN A 57 -0.79 10.68 -7.51
C ASN A 57 0.54 11.11 -6.85
N ALA A 58 0.98 10.46 -5.77
CA ALA A 58 2.36 10.61 -5.27
C ALA A 58 3.39 10.03 -6.25
N PHE A 59 2.97 9.06 -7.06
CA PHE A 59 3.74 8.46 -8.16
C PHE A 59 2.80 8.08 -9.31
N LYS A 60 3.37 7.66 -10.44
CA LYS A 60 2.59 7.23 -11.60
C LYS A 60 3.17 5.98 -12.23
N PHE A 61 2.29 5.18 -12.82
CA PHE A 61 2.57 4.00 -13.62
C PHE A 61 2.59 4.31 -15.13
N ASP A 62 2.25 5.52 -15.56
CA ASP A 62 2.35 5.89 -16.98
C ASP A 62 3.75 5.70 -17.58
N PRO A 63 4.88 5.87 -16.85
CA PRO A 63 6.20 5.62 -17.42
C PRO A 63 6.49 4.13 -17.62
N ALA A 64 5.73 3.23 -16.97
CA ALA A 64 5.88 1.78 -17.11
C ALA A 64 5.34 1.24 -18.44
N VAL A 65 4.72 2.10 -19.26
CA VAL A 65 4.34 1.72 -20.63
C VAL A 65 5.60 1.69 -21.50
N GLY A 66 6.09 0.48 -21.77
CA GLY A 66 7.27 0.24 -22.60
C GLY A 66 8.61 0.42 -21.88
N LYS A 67 8.61 0.58 -20.55
CA LYS A 67 9.82 0.67 -19.72
C LYS A 67 9.61 -0.06 -18.40
N TRP A 68 10.69 -0.51 -17.79
CA TRP A 68 10.65 -1.00 -16.42
C TRP A 68 10.63 0.17 -15.45
N ILE A 69 9.81 0.04 -14.40
CA ILE A 69 9.90 0.86 -13.19
C ILE A 69 10.17 -0.08 -12.01
N SER A 70 10.84 0.43 -10.99
CA SER A 70 11.10 -0.31 -9.75
C SER A 70 10.24 0.22 -8.62
N LEU A 71 9.64 -0.70 -7.85
CA LEU A 71 8.95 -0.38 -6.60
C LEU A 71 9.69 -1.08 -5.47
N ALA A 72 10.00 -0.34 -4.41
CA ALA A 72 10.57 -0.89 -3.18
C ALA A 72 9.74 -0.46 -1.98
N PHE A 73 9.56 -1.37 -1.03
CA PHE A 73 8.82 -1.13 0.20
C PHE A 73 9.71 -1.40 1.41
N ARG A 74 9.64 -0.53 2.41
CA ARG A 74 10.17 -0.78 3.75
C ARG A 74 9.01 -0.66 4.72
N VAL A 75 8.80 -1.73 5.48
CA VAL A 75 7.76 -1.79 6.51
C VAL A 75 8.43 -2.20 7.81
N LYS A 76 8.28 -1.37 8.83
CA LYS A 76 8.70 -1.66 10.21
C LYS A 76 7.44 -1.73 11.07
N LEU A 77 7.22 -2.89 11.69
CA LEU A 77 6.14 -3.05 12.65
C LEU A 77 6.39 -2.20 13.89
N ASN A 78 5.32 -1.72 14.50
CA ASN A 78 5.40 -1.04 15.78
C ASN A 78 5.71 -2.03 16.92
N ALA A 79 6.37 -1.55 17.96
CA ALA A 79 6.39 -2.23 19.26
C ALA A 79 4.95 -2.29 19.82
N VAL A 80 4.59 -3.39 20.48
CA VAL A 80 3.24 -3.52 21.06
C VAL A 80 3.02 -2.44 22.11
N GLY A 81 1.92 -1.69 21.97
CA GLY A 81 1.60 -0.53 22.81
C GLY A 81 2.22 0.80 22.35
N CYS A 82 3.02 0.80 21.28
CA CYS A 82 3.65 2.00 20.74
C CYS A 82 3.12 2.34 19.33
N GLU A 83 3.21 3.62 18.98
CA GLU A 83 2.95 4.15 17.64
C GLU A 83 4.28 4.56 16.98
N ASP A 84 5.13 3.57 16.69
CA ASP A 84 6.49 3.76 16.16
C ASP A 84 6.76 2.94 14.88
N GLY A 85 5.69 2.42 14.26
CA GLY A 85 5.78 1.73 12.98
C GLY A 85 6.08 2.69 11.83
N GLU A 86 6.76 2.19 10.81
CA GLU A 86 7.17 2.96 9.63
C GLU A 86 6.74 2.25 8.35
N LEU A 87 6.29 3.03 7.37
CA LEU A 87 6.02 2.62 6.01
C LEU A 87 6.71 3.59 5.06
N GLU A 88 7.50 3.07 4.13
CA GLU A 88 8.10 3.85 3.06
C GLU A 88 8.03 3.12 1.73
N LEU A 89 7.66 3.88 0.69
CA LEU A 89 7.59 3.44 -0.71
C LEU A 89 8.57 4.26 -1.53
N TRP A 90 9.41 3.56 -2.30
CA TRP A 90 10.24 4.15 -3.35
C TRP A 90 9.74 3.72 -4.73
N VAL A 91 9.81 4.66 -5.68
CA VAL A 91 9.60 4.42 -7.10
C VAL A 91 10.84 4.92 -7.85
N ASP A 92 11.50 4.05 -8.59
CA ASP A 92 12.76 4.35 -9.30
C ASP A 92 13.83 4.99 -8.39
N GLY A 93 13.98 4.40 -7.20
CA GLY A 93 14.95 4.82 -6.18
C GLY A 93 14.58 6.12 -5.44
N LYS A 94 13.49 6.80 -5.82
CA LYS A 94 13.02 8.00 -5.15
C LYS A 94 11.95 7.67 -4.12
N SER A 95 12.13 8.12 -2.88
CA SER A 95 11.09 8.01 -1.85
C SER A 95 9.89 8.89 -2.23
N VAL A 96 8.71 8.29 -2.35
CA VAL A 96 7.48 8.97 -2.80
C VAL A 96 6.40 9.03 -1.73
N ILE A 97 6.39 8.07 -0.80
CA ILE A 97 5.49 8.06 0.35
C ILE A 97 6.27 7.57 1.56
N THR A 98 6.27 8.37 2.64
CA THR A 98 6.83 8.01 3.94
C THR A 98 5.79 8.30 5.01
N VAL A 99 5.52 7.32 5.86
CA VAL A 99 4.58 7.45 6.97
C VAL A 99 5.22 6.83 8.21
N SER A 100 5.36 7.63 9.26
CA SER A 100 5.90 7.20 10.54
C SER A 100 4.85 7.28 11.63
N GLY A 101 5.08 6.53 12.70
CA GLY A 101 4.19 6.46 13.86
C GLY A 101 2.87 5.76 13.56
N LEU A 102 2.95 4.69 12.76
CA LEU A 102 1.81 3.82 12.47
C LEU A 102 1.73 2.70 13.49
N MET A 103 0.51 2.29 13.80
CA MET A 103 0.22 1.04 14.52
C MET A 103 -0.17 -0.03 13.49
N PHE A 104 0.67 -1.05 13.32
CA PHE A 104 0.42 -2.22 12.48
C PHE A 104 -0.17 -3.40 13.25
N ARG A 105 0.10 -3.48 14.57
CA ARG A 105 -0.26 -4.60 15.43
C ARG A 105 -0.48 -4.18 16.88
N ASP A 106 -1.27 -5.00 17.58
CA ASP A 106 -1.51 -4.94 19.03
C ASP A 106 -0.94 -6.15 19.78
N SER A 107 -0.36 -7.11 19.07
CA SER A 107 0.13 -8.38 19.63
C SER A 107 1.46 -8.78 19.02
N GLU A 108 2.35 -9.32 19.85
CA GLU A 108 3.61 -9.92 19.42
C GLU A 108 3.39 -11.19 18.58
N GLN A 109 2.19 -11.74 18.50
CA GLN A 109 1.92 -12.85 17.58
C GLN A 109 1.73 -12.37 16.13
N SER A 110 1.42 -11.09 15.95
CA SER A 110 1.25 -10.46 14.64
C SER A 110 2.64 -10.13 14.05
N ARG A 111 3.04 -10.90 13.05
CA ARG A 111 4.32 -10.80 12.34
C ARG A 111 4.10 -10.60 10.84
N ILE A 112 5.09 -10.05 10.13
CA ILE A 112 5.10 -10.03 8.67
C ILE A 112 5.14 -11.47 8.18
N LYS A 113 4.23 -11.85 7.29
CA LYS A 113 4.18 -13.21 6.70
C LYS A 113 4.83 -13.31 5.32
N GLY A 114 5.29 -12.18 4.76
CA GLY A 114 5.92 -12.09 3.44
C GLY A 114 5.14 -11.20 2.48
N GLY A 115 5.48 -11.30 1.19
CA GLY A 115 4.81 -10.59 0.10
C GLY A 115 3.60 -11.37 -0.42
N HIS A 116 2.50 -10.66 -0.67
CA HIS A 116 1.34 -11.20 -1.37
C HIS A 116 1.25 -10.55 -2.75
N PHE A 117 1.61 -11.29 -3.80
CA PHE A 117 1.57 -10.80 -5.17
C PHE A 117 0.21 -11.10 -5.83
N GLN A 118 -0.56 -10.07 -6.12
CA GLN A 118 -1.85 -10.17 -6.81
C GLN A 118 -2.06 -8.93 -7.68
N THR A 119 -2.40 -9.12 -8.95
CA THR A 119 -2.70 -8.03 -9.88
C THR A 119 -3.97 -8.33 -10.66
N PHE A 120 -4.85 -7.34 -10.78
CA PHE A 120 -6.14 -7.45 -11.46
C PHE A 120 -6.71 -6.06 -11.73
N PHE A 121 -7.50 -5.95 -12.80
CA PHE A 121 -8.43 -4.83 -12.97
C PHE A 121 -9.50 -4.94 -11.89
N GLY A 122 -9.77 -3.85 -11.19
CA GLY A 122 -10.45 -3.92 -9.92
C GLY A 122 -11.34 -2.74 -9.64
N GLY A 123 -12.58 -3.10 -9.39
CA GLY A 123 -13.51 -2.68 -8.35
C GLY A 123 -14.49 -3.85 -8.24
N HIS A 124 -15.62 -3.68 -7.56
CA HIS A 124 -16.62 -4.74 -7.45
C HIS A 124 -17.73 -4.62 -8.52
N GLN A 125 -17.49 -3.82 -9.56
CA GLN A 125 -18.46 -3.42 -10.58
C GLN A 125 -17.85 -3.53 -11.99
N ASP A 126 -18.70 -3.68 -13.01
CA ASP A 126 -18.29 -3.92 -14.40
C ASP A 126 -17.52 -2.75 -15.03
N ASP A 127 -17.70 -1.53 -14.53
CA ASP A 127 -16.99 -0.33 -15.00
C ASP A 127 -15.47 -0.38 -14.73
N TRP A 128 -15.02 -1.33 -13.91
CA TRP A 128 -13.60 -1.59 -13.65
C TRP A 128 -12.99 -2.63 -14.58
N ALA A 129 -13.78 -3.30 -15.41
CA ALA A 129 -13.27 -4.28 -16.36
C ALA A 129 -12.21 -3.66 -17.30
N SER A 130 -11.24 -4.47 -17.73
CA SER A 130 -10.27 -3.98 -18.71
C SER A 130 -10.99 -3.67 -20.02
N PRO A 131 -10.78 -2.48 -20.63
CA PRO A 131 -11.50 -2.10 -21.84
C PRO A 131 -11.06 -2.88 -23.10
N LYS A 132 -9.98 -3.66 -22.99
CA LYS A 132 -9.39 -4.49 -24.05
C LYS A 132 -8.40 -5.47 -23.44
N ASP A 133 -7.93 -6.43 -24.22
CA ASP A 133 -6.80 -7.26 -23.82
C ASP A 133 -5.53 -6.43 -23.67
N GLN A 134 -4.88 -6.56 -22.53
CA GLN A 134 -3.65 -5.85 -22.17
C GLN A 134 -2.74 -6.76 -21.35
N ARG A 135 -1.45 -6.44 -21.30
CA ARG A 135 -0.45 -7.23 -20.59
C ARG A 135 0.43 -6.32 -19.74
N ALA A 136 0.88 -6.86 -18.61
CA ALA A 136 1.91 -6.28 -17.77
C ALA A 136 2.93 -7.38 -17.46
N TRP A 137 4.20 -6.99 -17.38
CA TRP A 137 5.29 -7.89 -17.05
C TRP A 137 5.85 -7.52 -15.68
N PHE A 138 6.28 -8.54 -14.93
CA PHE A 138 6.85 -8.40 -13.61
C PHE A 138 8.11 -9.26 -13.54
N ALA A 139 9.19 -8.69 -13.04
CA ALA A 139 10.49 -9.31 -12.90
C ALA A 139 11.14 -8.86 -11.59
N ASP A 140 12.24 -9.51 -11.20
CA ASP A 140 13.07 -9.15 -10.05
C ASP A 140 12.31 -9.01 -8.71
N VAL A 141 11.28 -9.83 -8.53
CA VAL A 141 10.50 -9.88 -7.29
C VAL A 141 11.34 -10.52 -6.19
N SER A 142 11.77 -9.71 -5.24
CA SER A 142 12.59 -10.12 -4.10
C SER A 142 12.10 -9.46 -2.81
N GLY A 143 12.52 -9.99 -1.67
CA GLY A 143 12.16 -9.44 -0.38
C GLY A 143 12.86 -10.18 0.76
N VAL A 144 13.06 -9.48 1.87
CA VAL A 144 13.63 -10.02 3.10
C VAL A 144 12.76 -9.59 4.28
N VAL A 145 12.52 -10.51 5.20
CA VAL A 145 11.95 -10.22 6.51
C VAL A 145 13.09 -10.36 7.51
N ILE A 146 13.36 -9.30 8.26
CA ILE A 146 14.39 -9.27 9.29
C ILE A 146 13.65 -9.23 10.63
N GLU A 147 13.95 -10.18 11.51
CA GLU A 147 13.38 -10.29 12.86
C GLU A 147 14.42 -9.96 13.94
#